data_AF-A0A955F3Z3-F1
#
_entry.id   AF-A0A955F3Z3-F1
#
_cell.length_a   1.000
_cell.length_b   1.000
_cell.length_c   1.000
_cell.angle_alpha   90.00
_cell.angle_beta   90.00
_cell.angle_gamma   90.00
#
_symmetry.space_group_name_H-M   'P 1'
#
loop_
_entity.id
_entity.type
_entity.pdbx_description
1 polymer ?
#
loop_
_entity_poly.entity_id
_entity_poly.type
_entity_poly.pdbx_seq_one_letter_code
_entity_poly.pdbx_strand_id
1 'polypeptide(L)'
;LHATFKLSAGGEDVAIFAADGLTLLDGFSFGQQQTDVSLAFLPDTTGMKFLMDPSPGERNRPQPGHTRNYNALDPTQNQIIDFDPLHALEIGYTFGTKTSNAPPSQQGYILFATGVDSVQMGADGTLLLSPSPTMTQFFNTDAAGNGYWSATVPNLPTLVGFSVYFQSYVVSGGFSNGIVATVGEQGISGPTDP
;
A
#
# COMPACT_ATOMS: atom_id res chain seq x y z
N LEU A 1 -17.82 6.18 23.47
CA LEU A 1 -18.54 4.98 23.01
C LEU A 1 -17.49 3.90 22.78
N HIS A 2 -17.65 2.70 23.36
CA HIS A 2 -16.72 1.57 23.18
C HIS A 2 -17.53 0.33 22.84
N ALA A 3 -17.01 -0.52 21.96
CA ALA A 3 -17.60 -1.84 21.73
C ALA A 3 -17.55 -2.65 23.03
N THR A 4 -18.62 -3.40 23.33
CA THR A 4 -18.73 -4.21 24.55
C THR A 4 -18.05 -5.58 24.42
N PHE A 5 -17.32 -5.83 23.33
CA PHE A 5 -16.62 -7.07 23.04
C PHE A 5 -15.17 -6.79 22.65
N LYS A 6 -14.34 -7.83 22.70
CA LYS A 6 -12.94 -7.81 22.27
C LYS A 6 -12.76 -8.79 21.12
N LEU A 7 -11.83 -8.45 20.25
CA LEU A 7 -11.42 -9.30 19.15
C LEU A 7 -10.17 -10.14 19.51
N SER A 8 -10.10 -11.38 19.05
CA SER A 8 -8.98 -12.30 19.25
C SER A 8 -7.77 -11.93 18.40
N ALA A 9 -6.59 -11.81 19.01
CA ALA A 9 -5.35 -11.60 18.27
C ALA A 9 -4.94 -12.81 17.39
N GLY A 10 -5.48 -14.00 17.65
CA GLY A 10 -5.20 -15.21 16.86
C GLY A 10 -6.06 -15.34 15.60
N GLY A 11 -7.01 -14.43 15.39
CA GLY A 11 -8.01 -14.53 14.34
C GLY A 11 -9.38 -14.97 14.85
N GLU A 12 -10.43 -14.49 14.19
CA GLU A 12 -11.84 -14.88 14.38
C GLU A 12 -12.71 -14.37 13.22
N ASP A 13 -14.03 -14.56 13.34
CA ASP A 13 -15.03 -14.08 12.39
C ASP A 13 -15.75 -12.83 12.91
N VAL A 14 -15.85 -11.80 12.06
CA VAL A 14 -16.69 -10.62 12.29
C VAL A 14 -17.77 -10.60 11.23
N ALA A 15 -19.02 -10.45 11.63
CA ALA A 15 -20.15 -10.43 10.71
C ALA A 15 -21.20 -9.39 11.10
N ILE A 16 -21.79 -8.77 10.08
CA ILE A 16 -22.91 -7.84 10.17
C ILE A 16 -24.14 -8.60 9.69
N PHE A 17 -25.15 -8.72 10.56
CA PHE A 17 -26.43 -9.32 10.25
C PHE A 17 -27.51 -8.24 10.12
N ALA A 18 -28.55 -8.53 9.34
CA ALA A 18 -29.75 -7.70 9.29
C ALA A 18 -30.48 -7.72 10.64
N ALA A 19 -31.48 -6.85 10.78
CA ALA A 19 -32.26 -6.74 12.02
C ALA A 19 -33.01 -8.03 12.42
N ASP A 20 -33.19 -8.97 11.48
CA ASP A 20 -33.77 -10.29 11.73
C ASP A 20 -32.80 -11.25 12.46
N GLY A 21 -31.52 -10.89 12.57
CA GLY A 21 -30.47 -11.70 13.20
C GLY A 21 -30.09 -12.97 12.43
N LEU A 22 -30.64 -13.16 11.22
CA LEU A 22 -30.47 -14.38 10.43
C LEU A 22 -29.80 -14.08 9.08
N THR A 23 -30.13 -12.95 8.48
CA THR A 23 -29.61 -12.57 7.17
C THR A 23 -28.22 -11.96 7.33
N LEU A 24 -27.19 -12.68 6.89
CA LEU A 24 -25.82 -12.16 6.79
C LEU A 24 -25.79 -11.05 5.73
N LEU A 25 -25.38 -9.84 6.12
CA LEU A 25 -25.19 -8.71 5.21
C LEU A 25 -23.75 -8.61 4.74
N ASP A 26 -22.80 -8.78 5.65
CA ASP A 26 -21.36 -8.78 5.34
C ASP A 26 -20.60 -9.54 6.44
N GLY A 27 -19.41 -10.04 6.12
CA GLY A 27 -18.57 -10.68 7.11
C GLY A 27 -17.15 -10.91 6.63
N PHE A 28 -16.24 -11.01 7.60
CA PHE A 28 -14.84 -11.25 7.37
C PHE A 28 -14.23 -12.15 8.42
N SER A 29 -13.55 -13.18 7.96
CA SER A 29 -12.70 -14.04 8.76
C SER A 29 -11.27 -13.54 8.68
N PHE A 30 -10.69 -13.13 9.80
CA PHE A 30 -9.31 -12.68 9.85
C PHE A 30 -8.42 -13.69 10.58
N GLY A 31 -7.16 -13.79 10.15
CA GLY A 31 -6.15 -14.62 10.80
C GLY A 31 -5.42 -13.87 11.92
N GLN A 32 -4.27 -14.42 12.33
CA GLN A 32 -3.44 -13.80 13.35
C GLN A 32 -3.14 -12.32 13.05
N GLN A 33 -3.44 -11.44 14.00
CA GLN A 33 -3.13 -10.01 13.90
C GLN A 33 -1.69 -9.76 14.35
N GLN A 34 -1.04 -8.82 13.67
CA GLN A 34 0.29 -8.33 14.03
C GLN A 34 0.16 -7.07 14.87
N THR A 35 1.10 -6.84 15.78
CA THR A 35 1.12 -5.60 16.58
C THR A 35 1.39 -4.42 15.64
N ASP A 36 0.71 -3.30 15.87
CA ASP A 36 0.84 -2.04 15.12
C ASP A 36 0.48 -2.11 13.63
N VAL A 37 -0.03 -3.25 13.13
CA VAL A 37 -0.55 -3.40 11.78
C VAL A 37 -2.07 -3.45 11.86
N SER A 38 -2.74 -2.54 11.15
CA SER A 38 -4.21 -2.52 11.08
C SER A 38 -4.72 -3.24 9.84
N LEU A 39 -5.86 -3.90 9.94
CA LEU A 39 -6.55 -4.50 8.80
C LEU A 39 -7.70 -3.60 8.38
N ALA A 40 -7.73 -3.19 7.12
CA ALA A 40 -8.73 -2.22 6.65
C ALA A 40 -9.02 -2.34 5.15
N PHE A 41 -10.19 -1.84 4.77
CA PHE A 41 -10.45 -1.45 3.38
C PHE A 41 -9.74 -0.13 3.10
N LEU A 42 -8.91 -0.12 2.06
CA LEU A 42 -8.58 1.14 1.39
C LEU A 42 -9.85 1.62 0.66
N PRO A 43 -10.07 2.93 0.49
CA PRO A 43 -11.19 3.41 -0.32
C PRO A 43 -11.12 2.88 -1.75
N ASP A 44 -12.28 2.65 -2.35
CA ASP A 44 -12.43 2.18 -3.74
C ASP A 44 -11.84 0.77 -3.98
N THR A 45 -11.85 -0.08 -2.96
CA THR A 45 -11.35 -1.47 -3.01
C THR A 45 -12.41 -2.50 -2.72
N THR A 46 -12.23 -3.70 -3.26
CA THR A 46 -13.12 -4.85 -3.06
C THR A 46 -12.63 -5.82 -1.99
N GLY A 47 -11.56 -5.49 -1.25
CA GLY A 47 -11.02 -6.40 -0.25
C GLY A 47 -10.00 -5.74 0.68
N MET A 48 -9.97 -6.24 1.93
CA MET A 48 -9.09 -5.70 2.96
C MET A 48 -7.61 -5.85 2.63
N LYS A 49 -6.84 -4.98 3.27
CA LYS A 49 -5.38 -4.90 3.21
C LYS A 49 -4.85 -4.69 4.61
N PHE A 50 -3.65 -5.18 4.86
CA PHE A 50 -2.90 -4.71 6.01
C PHE A 50 -2.39 -3.30 5.69
N LEU A 51 -2.69 -2.35 6.58
CA LEU A 51 -2.07 -1.03 6.58
C LEU A 51 -0.93 -1.08 7.60
N MET A 52 0.28 -0.88 7.12
CA MET A 52 1.49 -0.99 7.94
C MET A 52 1.63 0.20 8.90
N ASP A 53 0.94 1.31 8.58
CA ASP A 53 0.80 2.47 9.45
C ASP A 53 -0.66 2.63 9.90
N PRO A 54 -0.97 2.63 11.21
CA PRO A 54 -2.34 2.82 11.69
C PRO A 54 -2.84 4.27 11.49
N SER A 55 -4.16 4.46 11.26
CA SER A 55 -4.84 5.77 11.13
C SER A 55 -5.95 5.97 12.17
N PRO A 56 -5.66 6.01 13.47
CA PRO A 56 -6.69 6.27 14.47
C PRO A 56 -7.30 7.66 14.27
N GLY A 57 -8.62 7.73 14.08
CA GLY A 57 -9.36 9.00 13.91
C GLY A 57 -9.24 9.65 12.52
N GLU A 58 -8.42 9.09 11.63
CA GLU A 58 -8.20 9.59 10.27
C GLU A 58 -8.80 8.65 9.22
N ARG A 59 -8.92 9.14 7.98
CA ARG A 59 -9.34 8.29 6.86
C ARG A 59 -8.26 7.24 6.54
N ASN A 60 -8.68 6.04 6.13
CA ASN A 60 -7.78 4.98 5.64
C ASN A 60 -7.15 5.31 4.26
N ARG A 61 -7.21 6.56 3.82
CA ARG A 61 -6.55 7.07 2.62
C ARG A 61 -5.64 8.22 3.05
N PRO A 62 -4.40 8.27 2.53
CA PRO A 62 -3.49 9.34 2.91
C PRO A 62 -4.07 10.70 2.53
N GLN A 63 -3.86 11.69 3.40
CA GLN A 63 -4.15 13.08 3.10
C GLN A 63 -3.28 13.55 1.91
N PRO A 64 -3.66 14.61 1.18
CA PRO A 64 -2.79 15.21 0.17
C PRO A 64 -1.37 15.46 0.71
N GLY A 65 -0.35 15.09 -0.07
CA GLY A 65 1.07 15.19 0.31
C GLY A 65 1.56 14.04 1.18
N HIS A 66 0.72 13.05 1.49
CA HIS A 66 1.10 11.92 2.33
C HIS A 66 1.02 10.60 1.56
N THR A 67 1.71 9.62 2.11
CA THR A 67 1.75 8.24 1.62
C THR A 67 1.29 7.29 2.70
N ARG A 68 0.95 6.07 2.30
CA ARG A 68 0.63 4.99 3.22
C ARG A 68 1.05 3.67 2.63
N ASN A 69 1.75 2.89 3.44
CA ASN A 69 2.16 1.56 3.06
C ASN A 69 1.04 0.54 3.36
N TYR A 70 0.84 -0.40 2.45
CA TYR A 70 -0.15 -1.46 2.59
C TYR A 70 0.34 -2.78 2.01
N ASN A 71 -0.24 -3.90 2.45
CA ASN A 71 0.18 -5.23 2.03
C ASN A 71 -1.00 -6.19 1.78
N ALA A 72 -0.70 -7.32 1.12
CA ALA A 72 -1.61 -8.43 0.93
C ALA A 72 -2.08 -9.02 2.27
N LEU A 73 -3.23 -9.69 2.26
CA LEU A 73 -3.81 -10.34 3.46
C LEU A 73 -2.98 -11.53 3.97
N ASP A 74 -2.20 -12.16 3.11
CA ASP A 74 -1.20 -13.15 3.52
C ASP A 74 0.16 -12.45 3.60
N PRO A 75 0.66 -12.16 4.82
CA PRO A 75 1.92 -11.46 5.00
C PRO A 75 3.12 -12.28 4.50
N THR A 76 2.99 -13.60 4.32
CA THR A 76 4.10 -14.44 3.84
C THR A 76 4.38 -14.29 2.35
N GLN A 77 3.49 -13.65 1.58
CA GLN A 77 3.58 -13.60 0.12
C GLN A 77 4.43 -12.44 -0.43
N ASN A 78 4.51 -11.31 0.29
CA ASN A 78 5.10 -10.06 -0.24
C ASN A 78 6.15 -9.42 0.69
N GLN A 79 6.42 -10.00 1.87
CA GLN A 79 7.24 -9.35 2.91
C GLN A 79 8.76 -9.46 2.72
N ILE A 80 9.26 -10.02 1.61
CA ILE A 80 10.72 -10.09 1.38
C ILE A 80 11.25 -8.75 0.86
N ILE A 81 10.44 -8.00 0.11
CA ILE A 81 10.86 -6.76 -0.52
C ILE A 81 10.08 -5.59 0.07
N ASP A 82 10.80 -4.70 0.73
CA ASP A 82 10.25 -3.46 1.26
C ASP A 82 10.28 -2.38 0.18
N PHE A 83 9.20 -1.63 0.08
CA PHE A 83 9.03 -0.53 -0.86
C PHE A 83 8.47 0.68 -0.15
N ASP A 84 9.29 1.72 -0.07
CA ASP A 84 9.03 2.91 0.72
C ASP A 84 9.14 4.19 -0.12
N PRO A 85 8.33 5.21 0.18
CA PRO A 85 8.49 6.53 -0.40
C PRO A 85 9.68 7.24 0.26
N LEU A 86 10.48 7.93 -0.55
CA LEU A 86 11.57 8.79 -0.06
C LEU A 86 11.07 10.18 0.30
N HIS A 87 10.05 10.67 -0.42
CA HIS A 87 9.51 12.02 -0.30
C HIS A 87 7.99 12.00 -0.54
N ALA A 88 7.32 13.08 -0.13
CA ALA A 88 5.92 13.31 -0.45
C ALA A 88 5.69 13.40 -1.98
N LEU A 89 4.54 12.91 -2.44
CA LEU A 89 4.09 13.09 -3.81
C LEU A 89 3.40 14.45 -3.93
N GLU A 90 4.12 15.46 -4.42
CA GLU A 90 3.62 16.85 -4.54
C GLU A 90 3.81 17.39 -5.95
N ILE A 91 2.87 18.21 -6.41
CA ILE A 91 2.99 18.87 -7.72
C ILE A 91 4.24 19.76 -7.78
N GLY A 92 4.97 19.67 -8.89
CA GLY A 92 6.19 20.47 -9.11
C GLY A 92 7.44 19.95 -8.39
N TYR A 93 7.37 18.85 -7.64
CA TYR A 93 8.51 18.21 -6.97
C TYR A 93 8.88 16.86 -7.58
N THR A 94 10.03 16.34 -7.15
CA THR A 94 10.45 14.97 -7.47
C THR A 94 9.97 14.01 -6.40
N PHE A 95 9.11 13.07 -6.79
CA PHE A 95 8.78 11.93 -5.98
C PHE A 95 9.82 10.84 -6.18
N GLY A 96 10.26 10.23 -5.07
CA GLY A 96 11.24 9.16 -5.08
C GLY A 96 10.76 7.98 -4.26
N THR A 97 11.20 6.79 -4.63
CA THR A 97 10.95 5.56 -3.88
C THR A 97 12.23 4.77 -3.71
N LYS A 98 12.25 3.95 -2.65
CA LYS A 98 13.30 2.99 -2.37
C LYS A 98 12.70 1.59 -2.28
N THR A 99 13.30 0.67 -3.01
CA THR A 99 13.13 -0.77 -2.80
C THR A 99 14.30 -1.26 -1.96
N SER A 100 14.05 -2.10 -0.95
CA SER A 100 15.07 -2.74 -0.11
C SER A 100 14.79 -4.22 0.11
N ASN A 101 15.79 -4.94 0.61
CA ASN A 101 15.74 -6.39 0.85
C ASN A 101 15.47 -7.23 -0.41
N ALA A 102 15.60 -6.62 -1.59
CA ALA A 102 15.50 -7.31 -2.85
C ALA A 102 16.79 -8.08 -3.19
N PRO A 103 16.73 -9.07 -4.09
CA PRO A 103 17.94 -9.72 -4.57
C PRO A 103 18.91 -8.69 -5.19
N PRO A 104 20.22 -8.81 -4.91
CA PRO A 104 21.21 -7.83 -5.34
C PRO A 104 21.47 -7.91 -6.85
N SER A 105 21.82 -6.77 -7.45
CA SER A 105 22.20 -6.65 -8.86
C SER A 105 21.15 -7.18 -9.85
N GLN A 106 19.87 -7.01 -9.53
CA GLN A 106 18.74 -7.43 -10.35
C GLN A 106 18.05 -6.25 -11.02
N GLN A 107 17.33 -6.54 -12.10
CA GLN A 107 16.40 -5.60 -12.70
C GLN A 107 15.11 -5.56 -11.88
N GLY A 108 14.60 -4.35 -11.66
CA GLY A 108 13.32 -4.10 -11.02
C GLY A 108 12.42 -3.21 -11.86
N TYR A 109 11.13 -3.24 -11.53
CA TYR A 109 10.08 -2.48 -12.16
C TYR A 109 9.25 -1.78 -11.10
N ILE A 110 9.01 -0.48 -11.27
CA ILE A 110 7.99 0.25 -10.55
C ILE A 110 6.72 0.19 -11.37
N LEU A 111 5.67 -0.33 -10.74
CA LEU A 111 4.32 -0.37 -11.28
C LEU A 111 3.51 0.74 -10.60
N PHE A 112 2.66 1.43 -11.37
CA PHE A 112 1.68 2.33 -10.80
C PHE A 112 0.34 2.29 -11.51
N ALA A 113 -0.72 2.41 -10.70
CA ALA A 113 -2.11 2.33 -11.09
C ALA A 113 -2.96 3.34 -10.31
N THR A 114 -4.20 3.52 -10.75
CA THR A 114 -5.20 4.37 -10.09
C THR A 114 -6.17 3.57 -9.22
N GLY A 115 -5.98 2.25 -9.17
CA GLY A 115 -6.74 1.31 -8.37
C GLY A 115 -5.83 0.23 -7.80
N VAL A 116 -6.38 -0.50 -6.84
CA VAL A 116 -5.71 -1.53 -6.06
C VAL A 116 -6.55 -2.81 -6.16
N ASP A 117 -5.86 -3.94 -6.22
CA ASP A 117 -6.47 -5.26 -6.33
C ASP A 117 -5.62 -6.26 -5.52
N SER A 118 -5.92 -7.54 -5.58
CA SER A 118 -5.10 -8.60 -4.98
C SER A 118 -5.13 -9.83 -5.86
N VAL A 119 -4.16 -9.91 -6.78
CA VAL A 119 -4.05 -11.00 -7.74
C VAL A 119 -2.79 -11.81 -7.43
N GLN A 120 -2.98 -13.09 -7.14
CA GLN A 120 -1.87 -14.00 -6.85
C GLN A 120 -1.13 -14.37 -8.15
N MET A 121 0.17 -14.12 -8.19
CA MET A 121 1.04 -14.31 -9.37
C MET A 121 1.98 -15.51 -9.18
N GLY A 122 1.52 -16.54 -8.47
CA GLY A 122 2.33 -17.73 -8.19
C GLY A 122 3.48 -17.43 -7.23
N ALA A 123 4.69 -17.87 -7.58
CA ALA A 123 5.87 -17.73 -6.73
C ALA A 123 6.39 -16.28 -6.64
N ASP A 124 5.95 -15.40 -7.53
CA ASP A 124 6.31 -13.99 -7.52
C ASP A 124 5.54 -13.18 -6.45
N GLY A 125 4.57 -13.78 -5.75
CA GLY A 125 3.76 -13.12 -4.72
C GLY A 125 2.45 -12.53 -5.26
N THR A 126 1.92 -11.53 -4.57
CA THR A 126 0.62 -10.89 -4.87
C THR A 126 0.83 -9.52 -5.54
N LEU A 127 0.27 -9.36 -6.75
CA LEU A 127 0.08 -8.06 -7.37
C LEU A 127 -1.03 -7.30 -6.63
N LEU A 128 -0.68 -6.14 -6.10
CA LEU A 128 -1.54 -5.29 -5.28
C LEU A 128 -2.16 -4.13 -6.06
N LEU A 129 -2.00 -4.10 -7.37
CA LEU A 129 -2.50 -3.03 -8.24
C LEU A 129 -3.59 -3.57 -9.15
N SER A 130 -4.55 -2.72 -9.53
CA SER A 130 -5.55 -3.09 -10.53
C SER A 130 -4.87 -3.38 -11.88
N PRO A 131 -5.16 -4.51 -12.55
CA PRO A 131 -4.48 -4.92 -13.79
C PRO A 131 -4.87 -4.10 -15.05
N SER A 132 -5.71 -3.07 -14.90
CA SER A 132 -5.94 -1.99 -15.89
C SER A 132 -4.60 -1.32 -16.27
N PRO A 133 -4.45 -0.50 -17.35
CA PRO A 133 -3.13 -0.20 -17.91
C PRO A 133 -2.20 0.38 -16.86
N THR A 134 -1.33 -0.50 -16.36
CA THR A 134 -0.37 -0.21 -15.30
C THR A 134 0.84 0.32 -16.01
N MET A 135 1.24 1.53 -15.67
CA MET A 135 2.44 2.11 -16.23
C MET A 135 3.65 1.54 -15.48
N THR A 136 4.70 1.24 -16.24
CA THR A 136 5.89 0.58 -15.71
C THR A 136 7.13 1.41 -15.98
N GLN A 137 7.98 1.58 -14.96
CA GLN A 137 9.31 2.16 -15.08
C GLN A 137 10.35 1.17 -14.56
N PHE A 138 11.57 1.22 -15.08
CA PHE A 138 12.62 0.30 -14.65
C PHE A 138 13.57 0.95 -13.65
N PHE A 139 14.17 0.12 -12.79
CA PHE A 139 15.30 0.44 -11.94
C PHE A 139 16.21 -0.80 -11.83
N ASN A 140 17.38 -0.65 -11.22
CA ASN A 140 18.22 -1.79 -10.87
C ASN A 140 18.51 -1.76 -9.37
N THR A 141 18.60 -2.94 -8.75
CA THR A 141 19.08 -3.06 -7.37
C THR A 141 20.61 -3.03 -7.35
N ASP A 142 21.17 -2.43 -6.30
CA ASP A 142 22.60 -2.43 -6.04
C ASP A 142 23.08 -3.77 -5.43
N ALA A 143 24.36 -3.85 -5.11
CA ALA A 143 24.96 -5.04 -4.51
C ALA A 143 24.42 -5.36 -3.09
N ALA A 144 23.76 -4.40 -2.44
CA ALA A 144 23.11 -4.56 -1.15
C ALA A 144 21.60 -4.83 -1.30
N GLY A 145 21.07 -4.96 -2.53
CA GLY A 145 19.65 -5.21 -2.77
C GLY A 145 18.77 -3.96 -2.68
N ASN A 146 19.35 -2.76 -2.70
CA ASN A 146 18.58 -1.51 -2.71
C ASN A 146 18.37 -1.00 -4.13
N GLY A 147 17.15 -0.59 -4.47
CA GLY A 147 16.82 0.05 -5.73
C GLY A 147 16.18 1.40 -5.51
N TYR A 148 16.39 2.34 -6.44
CA TYR A 148 15.86 3.69 -6.34
C TYR A 148 15.20 4.08 -7.65
N TRP A 149 14.06 4.75 -7.55
CA TRP A 149 13.38 5.34 -8.68
C TRP A 149 12.86 6.72 -8.30
N SER A 150 12.83 7.64 -9.27
CA SER A 150 12.27 8.96 -9.06
C SER A 150 11.64 9.52 -10.32
N ALA A 151 10.58 10.30 -10.17
CA ALA A 151 9.96 11.05 -11.25
C ALA A 151 9.51 12.44 -10.79
N THR A 152 9.58 13.40 -11.70
CA THR A 152 9.04 14.75 -11.46
C THR A 152 7.53 14.74 -11.65
N VAL A 153 6.80 15.23 -10.65
CA VAL A 153 5.36 15.41 -10.73
C VAL A 153 5.08 16.72 -11.46
N PRO A 154 4.28 16.73 -12.54
CA PRO A 154 3.92 17.96 -13.23
C PRO A 154 3.27 18.97 -12.28
N ASN A 155 3.59 20.26 -12.46
CA ASN A 155 2.96 21.33 -11.69
C ASN A 155 1.54 21.62 -12.23
N LEU A 156 0.61 20.70 -11.98
CA LEU A 156 -0.78 20.76 -12.42
C LEU A 156 -1.71 20.71 -11.20
N PRO A 157 -2.33 21.84 -10.81
CA PRO A 157 -3.20 21.89 -9.62
C PRO A 157 -4.36 20.88 -9.64
N THR A 158 -4.81 20.47 -10.83
CA THR A 158 -5.85 19.44 -11.00
C THR A 158 -5.45 18.05 -10.51
N LEU A 159 -4.16 17.81 -10.28
CA LEU A 159 -3.68 16.55 -9.73
C LEU A 159 -3.84 16.47 -8.20
N VAL A 160 -3.95 17.59 -7.50
CA VAL A 160 -4.03 17.61 -6.03
C VAL A 160 -5.25 16.81 -5.56
N GLY A 161 -5.05 15.92 -4.58
CA GLY A 161 -6.07 15.01 -4.08
C GLY A 161 -6.25 13.72 -4.90
N PHE A 162 -5.61 13.62 -6.07
CA PHE A 162 -5.59 12.37 -6.83
C PHE A 162 -4.73 11.32 -6.12
N SER A 163 -5.20 10.07 -6.06
CA SER A 163 -4.40 8.99 -5.47
C SER A 163 -3.80 8.09 -6.54
N VAL A 164 -2.54 7.75 -6.32
CA VAL A 164 -1.77 6.83 -7.16
C VAL A 164 -1.28 5.71 -6.25
N TYR A 165 -1.45 4.48 -6.73
CA TYR A 165 -0.97 3.28 -6.08
C TYR A 165 0.30 2.81 -6.77
N PHE A 166 1.29 2.43 -5.98
CA PHE A 166 2.59 1.99 -6.45
C PHE A 166 2.92 0.62 -5.85
N GLN A 167 3.66 -0.17 -6.60
CA GLN A 167 4.28 -1.40 -6.13
C GLN A 167 5.58 -1.62 -6.92
N SER A 168 6.56 -2.29 -6.33
CA SER A 168 7.74 -2.73 -7.07
C SER A 168 7.70 -4.24 -7.33
N TYR A 169 8.28 -4.66 -8.44
CA TYR A 169 8.58 -6.05 -8.77
C TYR A 169 10.07 -6.16 -9.07
N VAL A 170 10.77 -7.11 -8.45
CA VAL A 170 12.19 -7.38 -8.74
C VAL A 170 12.33 -8.78 -9.30
N VAL A 171 13.07 -8.90 -10.41
CA VAL A 171 13.33 -10.19 -11.05
C VAL A 171 14.00 -11.13 -10.04
N SER A 172 13.50 -12.37 -9.96
CA SER A 172 13.93 -13.38 -8.98
C SER A 172 13.68 -13.02 -7.51
N GLY A 173 12.96 -11.94 -7.23
CA GLY A 173 12.59 -11.50 -5.88
C GLY A 173 11.08 -11.44 -5.65
N GLY A 174 10.29 -11.11 -6.68
CA GLY A 174 8.83 -11.03 -6.57
C GLY A 174 8.31 -9.60 -6.35
N PHE A 175 7.06 -9.52 -5.90
CA PHE A 175 6.34 -8.28 -5.60
C PHE A 175 6.61 -7.78 -4.17
N SER A 176 6.77 -6.46 -4.03
CA SER A 176 6.88 -5.80 -2.73
C SER A 176 5.52 -5.56 -2.06
N ASN A 177 5.51 -4.93 -0.88
CA ASN A 177 4.34 -4.20 -0.40
C ASN A 177 3.93 -3.09 -1.39
N GLY A 178 2.70 -2.58 -1.23
CA GLY A 178 2.19 -1.44 -1.96
C GLY A 178 2.33 -0.13 -1.19
N ILE A 179 2.32 0.98 -1.92
CA ILE A 179 2.21 2.34 -1.39
C ILE A 179 1.02 3.02 -2.07
N VAL A 180 0.13 3.62 -1.30
CA VAL A 180 -0.81 4.61 -1.85
C VAL A 180 -0.30 5.99 -1.49
N ALA A 181 -0.29 6.90 -2.47
CA ALA A 181 0.06 8.30 -2.27
C ALA A 181 -1.08 9.17 -2.75
N THR A 182 -1.40 10.24 -2.02
CA THR A 182 -2.34 11.27 -2.49
C THR A 182 -1.54 12.51 -2.84
N VAL A 183 -1.66 12.98 -4.09
CA VAL A 183 -0.91 14.13 -4.59
C VAL A 183 -1.22 15.37 -3.74
N GLY A 184 -0.19 15.99 -3.19
CA GLY A 184 -0.25 17.23 -2.41
C GLY A 184 -0.02 18.48 -3.24
N GLU A 185 -0.33 19.62 -2.62
CA GLU A 185 0.15 20.91 -3.09
C GLU A 185 1.67 21.03 -2.88
N GLN A 186 2.27 22.02 -3.54
CA GLN A 186 3.68 22.31 -3.43
C GLN A 186 4.05 22.76 -2.00
N GLY A 187 4.93 22.02 -1.32
CA GLY A 187 5.53 22.44 -0.04
C GLY A 187 4.71 22.11 1.20
N ILE A 188 3.80 21.13 1.12
CA ILE A 188 3.06 20.63 2.29
C ILE A 188 4.00 19.83 3.21
N SER A 189 4.96 19.10 2.67
CA SER A 189 6.05 18.50 3.42
C SER A 189 7.13 19.56 3.72
N GLY A 190 6.97 20.31 4.80
CA GLY A 190 8.13 20.82 5.54
C GLY A 190 9.01 19.64 6.00
N PRO A 191 10.29 19.87 6.39
CA PRO A 191 11.14 18.80 6.87
C PRO A 191 10.41 18.06 8.00
N THR A 192 10.24 16.75 7.83
CA THR A 192 9.78 15.86 8.90
C THR A 192 10.74 16.04 10.08
N ASP A 193 10.26 16.62 11.17
CA ASP A 193 11.01 16.74 12.42
C ASP A 193 11.39 15.32 12.91
N PRO A 194 12.62 15.12 13.44
CA PRO A 194 13.18 13.82 13.79
C PRO A 194 12.53 13.15 15.02
#